data_AF-A1VT69-F1
#
_entry.id   AF-A1VT69-F1
#
_cell.length_a   1.000
_cell.length_b   1.000
_cell.length_c   1.000
_cell.angle_alpha   90.00
_cell.angle_beta   90.00
_cell.angle_gamma   90.00
#
_symmetry.space_group_name_H-M   'P 1'
#
loop_
_entity.id
_entity.type
_entity.pdbx_description
1 polymer ?
#
loop_
_entity_poly.entity_id
_entity_poly.type
_entity_poly.pdbx_seq_one_letter_code
_entity_poly.pdbx_strand_id
1 'polypeptide(L)' 'MKKRLQNLELLCNKLQYRYGEDDDLVLQLKQELEILIAKTLAKSNQGRRKDDTGAKAESSMALH' A
#
# COMPACT_ATOMS: atom_id res chain seq x y z
N MET A 1 7.75 -5.64 5.31
CA MET A 1 6.71 -5.83 4.26
C MET A 1 7.25 -5.87 2.83
N LYS A 2 8.23 -5.02 2.45
CA LYS A 2 8.79 -4.98 1.07
C LYS A 2 9.16 -6.34 0.47
N LYS A 3 9.86 -7.21 1.22
CA LYS A 3 10.28 -8.55 0.73
C LYS A 3 9.10 -9.46 0.33
N ARG A 4 7.98 -9.40 1.07
CA ARG A 4 6.79 -10.22 0.77
C ARG A 4 6.12 -9.75 -0.52
N LEU A 5 6.05 -8.45 -0.73
CA LEU A 5 5.48 -7.87 -1.96
C LEU A 5 6.32 -8.25 -3.17
N GLN A 6 7.64 -8.07 -3.09
CA GLN A 6 8.58 -8.43 -4.16
C GLN A 6 8.49 -9.92 -4.53
N ASN A 7 8.37 -10.80 -3.54
CA ASN A 7 8.21 -12.23 -3.80
C ASN A 7 6.89 -12.56 -4.51
N LEU A 8 5.80 -11.86 -4.18
CA LEU A 8 4.50 -12.05 -4.84
C LEU A 8 4.51 -11.51 -6.28
N GLU A 9 5.17 -10.37 -6.53
CA GLU A 9 5.38 -9.83 -7.88
C GLU A 9 6.19 -10.81 -8.75
N LEU A 10 7.27 -11.37 -8.20
CA LEU A 10 8.07 -12.40 -8.85
C LEU A 10 7.28 -13.67 -9.16
N LEU A 11 6.41 -14.10 -8.23
CA LEU A 11 5.54 -15.25 -8.44
C LEU A 11 4.53 -14.96 -9.56
N CYS A 12 3.90 -13.80 -9.55
CA CYS A 12 2.96 -13.38 -10.58
C CYS A 12 3.60 -13.39 -11.97
N ASN A 13 4.80 -12.84 -12.10
CA ASN A 13 5.54 -12.86 -13.38
C ASN A 13 5.86 -14.29 -13.85
N LYS A 14 6.22 -15.19 -12.92
CA LYS A 14 6.48 -16.60 -13.27
C LYS A 14 5.22 -17.33 -13.73
N LEU A 15 4.08 -17.06 -13.07
CA LEU A 15 2.81 -17.66 -13.44
C LEU A 15 2.30 -17.11 -14.77
N GLN A 16 2.40 -15.80 -14.99
CA GLN A 16 2.08 -15.17 -16.27
C GLN A 16 2.92 -15.75 -17.42
N TYR A 17 4.21 -15.96 -17.22
CA TYR A 17 5.07 -16.57 -18.23
C TYR A 17 4.68 -18.04 -18.52
N ARG A 18 4.25 -18.79 -17.50
CA ARG A 18 3.94 -20.22 -17.63
C ARG A 18 2.53 -20.47 -18.20
N TYR A 19 1.53 -19.72 -17.74
CA TYR A 19 0.11 -19.99 -18.01
C TYR A 19 -0.53 -18.96 -18.94
N GLY A 20 0.13 -17.82 -19.15
CA GLY A 20 -0.42 -16.71 -19.93
C GLY A 20 -0.98 -15.61 -19.05
N GLU A 21 -1.18 -14.44 -19.64
CA GLU A 21 -1.69 -13.25 -18.94
C GLU A 21 -3.17 -13.35 -18.56
N ASP A 22 -3.94 -14.08 -19.38
CA ASP A 22 -5.39 -14.23 -19.25
C ASP A 22 -5.80 -15.46 -18.44
N ASP A 23 -4.85 -16.21 -17.88
CA ASP A 23 -5.14 -17.34 -17.01
C ASP A 23 -5.81 -16.87 -15.70
N ASP A 24 -6.89 -17.53 -15.30
CA ASP A 24 -7.69 -17.15 -14.14
C ASP A 24 -6.85 -17.05 -12.85
N LEU A 25 -5.86 -17.93 -12.67
CA LEU A 25 -4.97 -17.90 -11.50
C LEU A 25 -4.08 -16.66 -11.51
N VAL A 26 -3.59 -16.27 -12.69
CA VAL A 26 -2.76 -15.08 -12.87
C VAL A 26 -3.57 -13.82 -12.61
N LEU A 27 -4.81 -13.76 -13.12
CA LEU A 27 -5.72 -12.63 -12.91
C LEU A 27 -6.08 -12.46 -11.43
N GLN A 28 -6.41 -13.54 -10.74
CA GLN A 28 -6.69 -13.51 -9.29
C GLN A 28 -5.47 -13.02 -8.50
N LEU A 29 -4.28 -13.51 -8.82
CA LEU A 29 -3.06 -13.09 -8.14
C LEU A 29 -2.73 -11.60 -8.38
N LYS A 30 -2.98 -11.09 -9.58
CA LYS A 30 -2.84 -9.65 -9.90
C LYS A 30 -3.78 -8.80 -9.04
N GLN A 31 -5.06 -9.18 -8.93
CA GLN A 31 -6.02 -8.48 -8.08
C GLN A 31 -5.61 -8.49 -6.60
N GLU A 32 -5.15 -9.62 -6.07
CA GLU A 32 -4.68 -9.69 -4.69
C GLU A 32 -3.46 -8.79 -4.43
N LEU A 33 -2.53 -8.74 -5.38
CA LEU A 33 -1.36 -7.85 -5.33
C LEU A 33 -1.77 -6.39 -5.26
N GLU A 34 -2.69 -5.94 -6.12
CA GLU A 34 -3.20 -4.57 -6.13
C GLU A 34 -3.84 -4.19 -4.79
N ILE A 35 -4.69 -5.07 -4.23
CA ILE A 35 -5.32 -4.85 -2.93
C ILE A 35 -4.26 -4.72 -1.82
N LEU A 36 -3.22 -5.55 -1.87
CA LEU A 36 -2.14 -5.52 -0.87
C LEU A 36 -1.31 -4.24 -0.96
N ILE A 37 -1.01 -3.77 -2.18
CA ILE A 37 -0.33 -2.50 -2.42
C ILE A 37 -1.17 -1.35 -1.89
N ALA A 38 -2.45 -1.29 -2.25
CA ALA A 38 -3.38 -0.25 -1.79
C ALA A 38 -3.47 -0.21 -0.26
N LYS A 39 -3.59 -1.37 0.41
CA LYS A 39 -3.59 -1.46 1.88
C LYS A 39 -2.27 -1.00 2.50
N THR A 40 -1.15 -1.28 1.85
CA THR A 40 0.18 -0.86 2.33
C THR A 40 0.34 0.66 2.23
N LEU A 41 -0.08 1.26 1.10
CA LEU A 41 -0.09 2.71 0.92
C LEU A 41 -1.04 3.40 1.90
N ALA A 42 -2.25 2.85 2.11
CA ALA A 42 -3.21 3.38 3.08
C ALA A 42 -2.65 3.37 4.50
N LYS A 43 -1.99 2.29 4.92
CA LYS A 43 -1.30 2.22 6.23
C LYS A 43 -0.16 3.23 6.35
N SER A 44 0.62 3.43 5.29
CA SER A 44 1.67 4.46 5.27
C SER A 44 1.10 5.87 5.40
N ASN A 45 -0.06 6.15 4.79
CA ASN A 45 -0.74 7.44 4.87
C ASN A 45 -1.42 7.66 6.23
N GLN A 46 -1.87 6.59 6.89
CA GLN A 46 -2.48 6.66 8.22
C GLN A 46 -1.45 6.99 9.33
N GLY A 47 -0.20 6.56 9.17
CA GLY A 47 0.91 7.00 10.03
C GLY A 47 1.19 8.50 9.87
N ARG A 48 1.19 9.00 8.63
CA ARG A 48 1.48 10.41 8.32
C ARG A 48 0.44 11.38 8.91
N ARG A 49 -0.83 11.00 8.91
CA ARG A 49 -1.93 11.82 9.47
C ARG A 49 -1.90 11.97 10.99
N LYS A 50 -1.19 11.12 11.73
CA LYS A 50 -1.09 11.24 13.19
C LYS A 50 -0.06 12.27 13.64
N ASP A 51 0.96 12.55 12.83
CA ASP A 51 1.96 13.58 13.12
C ASP A 51 1.46 15.01 12.84
N ASP A 52 0.50 15.19 11.92
CA ASP A 52 -0.06 16.51 11.59
C ASP A 52 -1.03 17.08 12.65
N THR A 53 -1.40 16.28 13.68
CA THR A 53 -2.29 16.79 14.76
C THR A 53 -1.51 17.52 15.87
N GLY A 54 -0.18 17.65 15.75
CA GLY A 54 0.68 18.31 16.73
C GLY A 54 1.10 19.75 16.42
N ALA A 55 0.78 20.29 15.23
CA ALA A 55 1.36 21.55 14.75
C ALA A 55 0.39 22.75 14.69
N LYS A 56 -0.72 22.74 15.44
CA LYS A 56 -1.57 23.93 15.65
C LYS A 56 -2.20 23.94 17.03
N ALA A 57 -1.39 24.12 18.06
CA ALA A 57 -1.86 24.50 19.39
C ALA A 57 -0.84 25.44 20.07
N GLU A 58 -0.29 26.40 19.34
CA GLU A 58 0.39 27.54 19.94
C GLU A 58 -0.10 28.83 19.29
N SER A 59 -0.38 29.81 20.16
CA SER A 59 -0.69 31.21 19.85
C SER A 59 -2.15 31.56 19.55
N SER A 60 -2.98 31.55 20.59
CA SER A 60 -4.00 32.61 20.80
C SER A 60 -4.43 32.65 22.25
N MET A 61 -3.53 33.14 23.12
CA MET A 61 -3.96 33.73 24.39
C MET A 61 -2.97 34.84 24.76
N ALA A 62 -2.96 35.88 23.94
CA ALA A 62 -2.43 37.18 24.30
C ALA A 62 -3.44 38.24 23.81
N LEU A 63 -3.81 39.13 24.75
CA LEU A 63 -4.56 40.39 24.58
C LEU A 63 -6.10 40.33 24.58
N HIS A 64 -6.70 40.33 25.77
CA HIS A 64 -7.33 41.52 26.38
C HIS A 64 -7.79 41.20 27.82
#